data_AF-K0DZ52-F1
#
_entry.id   AF-K0DZ52-F1
#
_cell.length_a   1.000
_cell.length_b   1.000
_cell.length_c   1.000
_cell.angle_alpha   90.00
_cell.angle_beta   90.00
_cell.angle_gamma   90.00
#
_symmetry.space_group_name_H-M   'P 1'
#
loop_
_entity.id
_entity.type
_entity.pdbx_description
1 polymer ?
#
loop_
_entity_poly.entity_id
_entity_poly.type
_entity_poly.pdbx_seq_one_letter_code
_entity_poly.pdbx_strand_id
1 'polypeptide(L)'
;MSALQLTLARRERLERRLQASLIAAREAHAGALAERDAQLARTEAEREQLRGFHARIARMMTGGNTFQLADLNATMRYADVVAVRVQQREAELAALETVLRGKADELAAATRALALNRSRLDLCSERIARLRVSLERHAADAADEEAEEAALARLHCCTRVHGATP
;
A
#
# COMPACT_ATOMS: atom_id res chain seq x y z
N MET A 1 -3.25 14.98 29.64
CA MET A 1 -2.75 15.33 28.28
C MET A 1 -1.63 14.42 27.77
N SER A 2 -0.73 13.91 28.62
CA SER A 2 0.45 13.12 28.22
C SER A 2 0.14 11.81 27.46
N ALA A 3 -0.93 11.09 27.81
CA ALA A 3 -1.25 9.79 27.19
C ALA A 3 -1.69 9.88 25.72
N LEU A 4 -2.48 10.91 25.36
CA LEU A 4 -2.92 11.13 23.97
C LEU A 4 -1.75 11.62 23.10
N GLN A 5 -0.90 12.50 23.63
CA GLN A 5 0.32 12.93 22.95
C GLN A 5 1.29 11.76 22.70
N LEU A 6 1.44 10.86 23.67
CA LEU A 6 2.24 9.64 23.50
C LEU A 6 1.65 8.72 22.42
N THR A 7 0.32 8.62 22.36
CA THR A 7 -0.38 7.83 21.33
C THR A 7 -0.17 8.42 19.93
N LEU A 8 -0.24 9.75 19.80
CA LEU A 8 0.03 10.46 18.56
C LEU A 8 1.48 10.22 18.09
N ALA A 9 2.46 10.42 18.97
CA ALA A 9 3.87 10.15 18.66
C ALA A 9 4.14 8.68 18.25
N ARG A 10 3.45 7.71 18.88
CA ARG A 10 3.52 6.29 18.47
C ARG A 10 2.92 6.07 17.08
N ARG A 11 1.81 6.74 16.77
CA ARG A 11 1.13 6.63 15.48
C ARG A 11 1.93 7.26 14.35
N GLU A 12 2.56 8.41 14.56
CA GLU A 12 3.48 9.04 13.60
C GLU A 12 4.68 8.13 13.28
N ARG A 13 5.29 7.52 14.30
CA ARG A 13 6.35 6.52 14.08
C ARG A 13 5.86 5.32 13.28
N LEU A 14 4.65 4.86 13.54
CA LEU A 14 4.02 3.79 12.78
C LEU A 14 3.73 4.24 11.33
N GLU A 15 3.30 5.48 11.11
CA GLU A 15 3.06 6.01 9.77
C GLU A 15 4.33 5.96 8.92
N ARG A 16 5.47 6.41 9.45
CA ARG A 16 6.77 6.32 8.74
C ARG A 16 7.12 4.89 8.34
N ARG A 17 6.88 3.91 9.24
CA ARG A 17 7.09 2.49 8.94
C ARG A 17 6.13 1.97 7.87
N LEU A 18 4.85 2.38 7.91
CA LEU A 18 3.85 2.00 6.92
C LEU A 18 4.14 2.61 5.55
N GLN A 19 4.65 3.85 5.50
CA GLN A 19 5.11 4.47 4.26
C GLN A 19 6.28 3.71 3.65
N ALA A 20 7.29 3.36 4.45
CA ALA A 20 8.41 2.53 3.99
C ALA A 20 7.93 1.16 3.49
N SER A 21 7.00 0.52 4.22
CA SER A 21 6.39 -0.75 3.79
C SER A 21 5.61 -0.62 2.49
N LEU A 22 4.90 0.48 2.27
CA LEU A 22 4.15 0.73 1.03
C LEU A 22 5.10 0.92 -0.16
N ILE A 23 6.21 1.63 0.03
CA ILE A 23 7.25 1.80 -0.99
C ILE A 23 7.83 0.43 -1.36
N ALA A 24 8.26 -0.36 -0.37
CA ALA A 24 8.79 -1.69 -0.59
C ALA A 24 7.77 -2.62 -1.30
N ALA A 25 6.48 -2.55 -0.94
CA ALA A 25 5.44 -3.33 -1.60
C ALA A 25 5.21 -2.90 -3.07
N ARG A 26 5.33 -1.60 -3.38
CA ARG A 26 5.25 -1.10 -4.76
C ARG A 26 6.43 -1.57 -5.60
N GLU A 27 7.64 -1.52 -5.06
CA GLU A 27 8.84 -2.00 -5.71
C GLU A 27 8.77 -3.51 -5.96
N ALA A 28 8.35 -4.29 -4.96
CA ALA A 28 8.16 -5.73 -5.10
C ALA A 28 7.10 -6.09 -6.16
N HIS A 29 5.97 -5.38 -6.18
CA HIS A 29 4.94 -5.56 -7.22
C HIS A 29 5.45 -5.20 -8.61
N ALA A 30 6.19 -4.09 -8.75
CA ALA A 30 6.79 -3.69 -10.03
C ALA A 30 7.83 -4.71 -10.51
N GLY A 31 8.66 -5.25 -9.62
CA GLY A 31 9.61 -6.31 -9.92
C GLY A 31 8.90 -7.58 -10.41
N ALA A 32 7.89 -8.06 -9.68
CA ALA A 32 7.11 -9.24 -10.06
C ALA A 32 6.39 -9.04 -11.41
N LEU A 33 5.91 -7.82 -11.69
CA LEU A 33 5.28 -7.48 -12.96
C LEU A 33 6.28 -7.59 -14.12
N ALA A 34 7.47 -7.00 -13.96
CA ALA A 34 8.53 -7.03 -14.96
C ALA A 34 9.03 -8.47 -15.22
N GLU A 35 9.17 -9.29 -14.18
CA GLU A 35 9.53 -10.71 -14.31
C GLU A 35 8.47 -11.50 -15.09
N ARG A 36 7.18 -11.29 -14.76
CA ARG A 36 6.06 -11.92 -15.47
C ARG A 36 6.02 -11.50 -16.94
N ASP A 37 6.20 -10.22 -17.24
CA ASP A 37 6.23 -9.71 -18.63
C ASP A 37 7.43 -10.27 -19.42
N ALA A 38 8.61 -10.34 -18.82
CA ALA A 38 9.78 -10.93 -19.45
C ALA A 38 9.59 -12.43 -19.74
N GLN A 39 8.99 -13.17 -18.81
CA GLN A 39 8.69 -14.59 -19.01
C GLN A 39 7.59 -14.81 -20.06
N LEU A 40 6.57 -13.95 -20.09
CA LEU A 40 5.53 -13.99 -21.11
C LEU A 40 6.13 -13.84 -22.51
N ALA A 41 7.00 -12.85 -22.72
CA ALA A 41 7.66 -12.63 -24.00
C ALA A 41 8.50 -13.85 -24.45
N ARG A 42 9.22 -14.50 -23.52
CA ARG A 42 9.96 -15.74 -23.80
C ARG A 42 9.03 -16.88 -24.19
N THR A 43 7.93 -17.04 -23.47
CA THR A 43 6.92 -18.08 -23.71
C THR A 43 6.26 -17.88 -25.08
N GLU A 44 5.94 -16.65 -25.45
CA GLU A 44 5.37 -16.30 -26.75
C GLU A 44 6.34 -16.59 -27.91
N ALA A 45 7.63 -16.27 -27.74
CA ALA A 45 8.65 -16.60 -28.74
C ALA A 45 8.78 -18.12 -28.96
N GLU A 46 8.78 -18.92 -27.88
CA GLU A 46 8.83 -20.38 -27.99
C GLU A 46 7.53 -20.95 -28.63
N ARG A 47 6.36 -20.40 -28.30
CA ARG A 47 5.08 -20.77 -28.94
C ARG A 47 5.07 -20.46 -30.43
N GLU A 48 5.63 -19.32 -30.84
CA GLU A 48 5.76 -18.97 -32.26
C GLU A 48 6.68 -19.93 -32.98
N GLN A 49 7.81 -20.28 -32.36
CA GLN A 49 8.74 -21.27 -32.90
C GLN A 49 8.05 -22.63 -33.12
N LEU A 50 7.26 -23.10 -32.15
CA LEU A 50 6.48 -24.34 -32.27
C LEU A 50 5.45 -24.28 -33.41
N ARG A 51 4.73 -23.16 -33.53
CA ARG A 51 3.80 -22.93 -34.65
C ARG A 51 4.51 -22.99 -36.00
N GLY A 52 5.73 -22.43 -36.09
CA GLY A 52 6.58 -22.54 -37.27
C GLY A 52 6.92 -23.97 -37.64
N PHE A 53 7.25 -24.83 -36.67
CA PHE A 53 7.49 -26.26 -36.91
C PHE A 53 6.24 -26.99 -37.40
N HIS A 54 5.09 -26.76 -36.76
CA HIS A 54 3.82 -27.36 -37.19
C HIS A 54 3.45 -26.94 -38.62
N ALA A 55 3.62 -25.66 -38.96
CA ALA A 55 3.39 -25.18 -40.33
C ALA A 55 4.35 -25.83 -41.34
N ARG A 56 5.62 -26.02 -40.98
CA ARG A 56 6.60 -26.72 -41.83
C ARG A 56 6.22 -28.19 -42.04
N ILE A 57 5.83 -28.89 -40.98
CA ILE A 57 5.37 -30.29 -41.04
C ILE A 57 4.14 -30.39 -41.94
N ALA A 58 3.15 -29.51 -41.76
CA ALA A 58 1.94 -29.49 -42.60
C ALA A 58 2.29 -29.35 -44.09
N ARG A 59 3.19 -28.42 -44.45
CA ARG A 59 3.62 -28.25 -45.85
C ARG A 59 4.30 -29.48 -46.44
N MET A 60 5.10 -30.21 -45.65
CA MET A 60 5.69 -31.48 -46.08
C MET A 60 4.60 -32.53 -46.33
N MET A 61 3.61 -32.63 -45.43
CA MET A 61 2.54 -33.63 -45.53
C MET A 61 1.53 -33.37 -46.66
N THR A 62 1.29 -32.11 -47.05
CA THR A 62 0.33 -31.75 -48.11
C THR A 62 0.95 -31.66 -49.51
N GLY A 63 2.18 -32.15 -49.71
CA GLY A 63 2.87 -32.14 -51.00
C GLY A 63 3.35 -30.76 -51.46
N GLY A 64 3.41 -29.78 -50.55
CA GLY A 64 3.81 -28.41 -50.87
C GLY A 64 5.33 -28.21 -51.02
N ASN A 65 6.15 -29.24 -50.73
CA ASN A 65 7.60 -29.26 -50.90
C ASN A 65 8.06 -30.70 -51.16
N THR A 66 9.12 -30.88 -51.97
CA THR A 66 9.89 -32.13 -51.98
C THR A 66 10.73 -32.22 -50.71
N PHE A 67 10.70 -33.36 -50.01
CA PHE A 67 11.45 -33.54 -48.75
C PHE A 67 11.92 -35.00 -48.61
N GLN A 68 12.96 -35.22 -47.80
CA GLN A 68 13.36 -36.56 -47.40
C GLN A 68 12.62 -36.97 -46.12
N LEU A 69 12.23 -38.25 -46.01
CA LEU A 69 11.56 -38.76 -44.80
C LEU A 69 12.38 -38.49 -43.51
N ALA A 70 13.71 -38.49 -43.61
CA ALA A 70 14.61 -38.13 -42.52
C ALA A 70 14.38 -36.69 -42.01
N ASP A 71 14.17 -35.73 -42.92
CA ASP A 71 13.92 -34.32 -42.57
C ASP A 71 12.58 -34.13 -41.86
N LEU A 72 11.55 -34.85 -42.30
CA LEU A 72 10.25 -34.85 -41.64
C LEU A 72 10.37 -35.38 -40.20
N ASN A 73 10.99 -36.55 -40.03
CA ASN A 73 11.21 -37.16 -38.71
C ASN A 73 12.04 -36.26 -37.78
N ALA A 74 13.09 -35.62 -38.31
CA ALA A 74 13.90 -34.68 -37.53
C ALA A 74 13.07 -33.45 -37.10
N THR A 75 12.25 -32.91 -38.00
CA THR A 75 11.37 -31.76 -37.71
C THR A 75 10.33 -32.11 -36.66
N MET A 76 9.70 -33.29 -36.74
CA MET A 76 8.72 -33.76 -35.75
C MET A 76 9.35 -33.93 -34.37
N ARG A 77 10.50 -34.62 -34.27
CA ARG A 77 11.21 -34.79 -32.99
C ARG A 77 11.58 -33.46 -32.35
N TYR A 78 12.02 -32.49 -33.16
CA TYR A 78 12.37 -31.17 -32.63
C TYR A 78 11.12 -30.39 -32.20
N ALA A 79 10.00 -30.51 -32.92
CA ALA A 79 8.72 -29.94 -32.50
C ALA A 79 8.28 -30.48 -31.13
N ASP A 80 8.41 -31.80 -30.89
CA ASP A 80 8.09 -32.40 -29.59
C ASP A 80 8.95 -31.82 -28.46
N VAL A 81 10.25 -31.65 -28.70
CA VAL A 81 11.18 -31.03 -27.73
C VAL A 81 10.77 -29.59 -27.42
N VAL A 82 10.40 -28.80 -28.43
CA VAL A 82 9.94 -27.43 -28.23
C VAL A 82 8.59 -27.39 -27.52
N ALA A 83 7.68 -28.32 -27.82
CA ALA A 83 6.40 -28.42 -27.13
C ALA A 83 6.56 -28.65 -25.63
N VAL A 84 7.48 -29.53 -25.22
CA VAL A 84 7.80 -29.75 -23.80
C VAL A 84 8.34 -28.47 -23.14
N ARG A 85 9.21 -27.72 -23.82
CA ARG A 85 9.73 -26.44 -23.29
C ARG A 85 8.63 -25.41 -23.14
N VAL A 86 7.75 -25.27 -24.13
CA VAL A 86 6.58 -24.37 -24.06
C VAL A 86 5.74 -24.72 -22.84
N GLN A 87 5.44 -25.98 -22.59
CA GLN A 87 4.68 -26.41 -21.40
C GLN A 87 5.39 -26.04 -20.09
N GLN A 88 6.72 -26.21 -20.02
CA GLN A 88 7.50 -25.79 -18.85
C GLN A 88 7.45 -24.27 -18.63
N ARG A 89 7.60 -23.49 -19.71
CA ARG A 89 7.52 -22.02 -19.66
C ARG A 89 6.15 -21.52 -19.26
N GLU A 90 5.09 -22.18 -19.72
CA GLU A 90 3.70 -21.87 -19.34
C GLU A 90 3.45 -22.14 -17.86
N ALA A 91 4.00 -23.24 -17.32
CA ALA A 91 3.93 -23.52 -15.89
C ALA A 91 4.71 -22.48 -15.06
N GLU A 92 5.91 -22.09 -15.51
CA GLU A 92 6.69 -21.00 -14.90
C GLU A 92 5.91 -19.67 -14.92
N LEU A 93 5.28 -19.34 -16.05
CA LEU A 93 4.46 -18.13 -16.19
C LEU A 93 3.26 -18.16 -15.23
N ALA A 94 2.54 -19.27 -15.11
CA ALA A 94 1.43 -19.42 -14.18
C ALA A 94 1.87 -19.27 -12.71
N ALA A 95 3.07 -19.77 -12.37
CA ALA A 95 3.66 -19.55 -11.05
C ALA A 95 3.95 -18.06 -10.80
N LEU A 96 4.54 -17.36 -11.77
CA LEU A 96 4.80 -15.91 -11.67
C LEU A 96 3.52 -15.08 -11.58
N GLU A 97 2.45 -15.47 -12.29
CA GLU A 97 1.13 -14.83 -12.16
C GLU A 97 0.56 -14.98 -10.74
N THR A 98 0.78 -16.13 -10.11
CA THR A 98 0.38 -16.35 -8.71
C THR A 98 1.17 -15.46 -7.75
N VAL A 99 2.49 -15.35 -7.97
CA VAL A 99 3.35 -14.43 -7.21
C VAL A 99 2.91 -12.98 -7.38
N LEU A 100 2.63 -12.55 -8.61
CA LEU A 100 2.16 -11.19 -8.92
C LEU A 100 0.86 -10.87 -8.20
N ARG A 101 -0.11 -11.79 -8.18
CA ARG A 101 -1.35 -11.63 -7.40
C ARG A 101 -1.07 -11.46 -5.91
N GLY A 102 -0.18 -12.30 -5.36
CA GLY A 102 0.25 -12.17 -3.96
C GLY A 102 0.87 -10.80 -3.66
N LYS A 103 1.70 -10.27 -4.56
CA LYS A 103 2.28 -8.92 -4.43
C LYS A 103 1.25 -7.80 -4.56
N ALA A 104 0.24 -7.98 -5.41
CA ALA A 104 -0.87 -7.03 -5.50
C ALA A 104 -1.69 -7.00 -4.19
N ASP A 105 -1.93 -8.16 -3.58
CA ASP A 105 -2.62 -8.26 -2.29
C ASP A 105 -1.82 -7.62 -1.15
N GLU A 106 -0.50 -7.85 -1.10
CA GLU A 106 0.42 -7.19 -0.15
C GLU A 106 0.39 -5.66 -0.31
N LEU A 107 0.45 -5.16 -1.55
CA LEU A 107 0.36 -3.74 -1.86
C LEU A 107 -0.97 -3.13 -1.43
N ALA A 108 -2.08 -3.82 -1.70
CA ALA A 108 -3.41 -3.40 -1.27
C ALA A 108 -3.54 -3.38 0.26
N ALA A 109 -2.98 -4.38 0.95
CA ALA A 109 -2.95 -4.44 2.40
C ALA A 109 -2.14 -3.29 3.01
N ALA A 110 -0.94 -3.00 2.48
CA ALA A 110 -0.11 -1.88 2.93
C ALA A 110 -0.82 -0.53 2.74
N THR A 111 -1.51 -0.35 1.59
CA THR A 111 -2.28 0.86 1.29
C THR A 111 -3.42 1.05 2.30
N ARG A 112 -4.20 -0.01 2.59
CA ARG A 112 -5.26 0.03 3.59
C ARG A 112 -4.71 0.33 4.99
N ALA A 113 -3.60 -0.29 5.38
CA ALA A 113 -2.99 -0.08 6.69
C ALA A 113 -2.55 1.38 6.89
N LEU A 114 -1.98 2.02 5.86
CA LEU A 114 -1.60 3.43 5.89
C LEU A 114 -2.83 4.34 6.01
N ALA A 115 -3.87 4.09 5.21
CA ALA A 115 -5.12 4.86 5.28
C ALA A 115 -5.79 4.79 6.66
N LEU A 116 -5.87 3.58 7.24
CA LEU A 116 -6.41 3.37 8.58
C LEU A 116 -5.57 4.07 9.67
N ASN A 117 -4.24 4.12 9.52
CA ASN A 117 -3.39 4.82 10.46
C ASN A 117 -3.60 6.34 10.40
N ARG A 118 -3.70 6.91 9.19
CA ARG A 118 -3.97 8.34 8.97
C ARG A 118 -5.29 8.77 9.56
N SER A 119 -6.37 8.03 9.27
CA SER A 119 -7.68 8.31 9.89
C SER A 119 -7.62 8.32 11.43
N ARG A 120 -6.84 7.42 12.04
CA ARG A 120 -6.65 7.40 13.49
C ARG A 120 -5.81 8.57 14.01
N LEU A 121 -4.80 9.01 13.25
CA LEU A 121 -4.03 10.21 13.56
C LEU A 121 -4.93 11.45 13.56
N ASP A 122 -5.76 11.60 12.54
CA ASP A 122 -6.69 12.74 12.40
C ASP A 122 -7.64 12.82 13.60
N LEU A 123 -8.24 11.70 14.00
CA LEU A 123 -9.11 11.62 15.19
C LEU A 123 -8.37 11.99 16.49
N CYS A 124 -7.13 11.52 16.65
CA CYS A 124 -6.34 11.84 17.84
C CYS A 124 -5.99 13.34 17.89
N SER A 125 -5.58 13.91 16.76
CA SER A 125 -5.23 15.32 16.61
C SER A 125 -6.43 16.22 16.88
N GLU A 126 -7.59 15.89 16.31
CA GLU A 126 -8.84 16.61 16.55
C GLU A 126 -9.25 16.57 18.04
N ARG A 127 -9.14 15.39 18.67
CA ARG A 127 -9.47 15.27 20.09
C ARG A 127 -8.54 16.11 20.97
N ILE A 128 -7.25 16.14 20.67
CA ILE A 128 -6.27 16.97 21.38
C ILE A 128 -6.60 18.46 21.21
N ALA A 129 -6.93 18.90 19.99
CA ALA A 129 -7.30 20.29 19.72
C ALA A 129 -8.55 20.70 20.51
N ARG A 130 -9.60 19.87 20.51
CA ARG A 130 -10.83 20.14 21.29
C ARG A 130 -10.56 20.22 22.79
N LEU A 131 -9.71 19.34 23.33
CA LEU A 131 -9.35 19.37 24.76
C LEU A 131 -8.54 20.63 25.12
N ARG A 132 -7.65 21.08 24.25
CA ARG A 132 -6.90 22.35 24.48
C ARG A 132 -7.83 23.54 24.57
N VAL A 133 -8.74 23.68 23.61
CA VAL A 133 -9.76 24.74 23.61
C VAL A 133 -10.62 24.69 24.87
N SER A 134 -11.03 23.50 25.31
CA SER A 134 -11.81 23.35 26.55
C SER A 134 -11.02 23.78 27.79
N LEU A 135 -9.73 23.44 27.87
CA LEU A 135 -8.88 23.82 29.00
C LEU A 135 -8.60 25.32 29.02
N GLU A 136 -8.37 25.93 27.86
CA GLU A 136 -8.20 27.38 27.72
C GLU A 136 -9.46 28.13 28.17
N ARG A 137 -10.65 27.63 27.81
CA ARG A 137 -11.92 28.19 28.29
C ARG A 137 -12.06 28.10 29.80
N HIS A 138 -11.85 26.93 30.39
CA HIS A 138 -11.93 26.78 31.84
C HIS A 138 -10.92 27.65 32.59
N ALA A 139 -9.71 27.85 32.03
CA ALA A 139 -8.72 28.74 32.63
C ALA A 139 -9.15 30.21 32.54
N ALA A 140 -9.78 30.63 31.43
CA ALA A 140 -10.34 31.97 31.30
C ALA A 140 -11.51 32.19 32.27
N ASP A 141 -12.46 31.25 32.31
CA ASP A 141 -13.62 31.30 33.22
C ASP A 141 -13.17 31.43 34.69
N ALA A 142 -12.19 30.63 35.12
CA ALA A 142 -11.64 30.69 36.47
C ALA A 142 -10.94 32.04 36.77
N ALA A 143 -10.21 32.60 35.79
CA ALA A 143 -9.56 33.89 35.94
C ALA A 143 -10.59 35.04 36.03
N ASP A 144 -11.68 34.94 35.28
CA ASP A 144 -12.79 35.90 35.32
C ASP A 144 -13.51 35.84 36.68
N GLU A 145 -13.83 34.64 37.18
CA GLU A 145 -14.40 34.43 38.52
C GLU A 145 -13.50 35.02 39.62
N GLU A 146 -12.19 34.76 39.59
CA GLU A 146 -11.22 35.33 40.54
C GLU A 146 -11.17 36.87 40.46
N ALA A 147 -11.26 37.44 39.25
CA ALA A 147 -11.26 38.88 39.04
C ALA A 147 -12.53 39.55 39.59
N GLU A 148 -13.70 38.91 39.40
CA GLU A 148 -14.98 39.34 39.95
C GLU A 148 -14.99 39.29 41.48
N GLU A 149 -14.54 38.19 42.08
CA GLU A 149 -14.43 38.05 43.54
C GLU A 149 -13.50 39.12 44.13
N ALA A 150 -12.34 39.37 43.50
CA ALA A 150 -11.42 40.41 43.93
C ALA A 150 -12.04 41.82 43.80
N ALA A 151 -12.84 42.08 42.77
CA ALA A 151 -13.56 43.34 42.61
C ALA A 151 -14.63 43.53 43.69
N LEU A 152 -15.42 42.49 43.98
CA LEU A 152 -16.42 42.49 45.04
C LEU A 152 -15.78 42.70 46.42
N ALA A 153 -14.66 42.03 46.70
CA ALA A 153 -13.92 42.20 47.96
C ALA A 153 -13.43 43.64 48.17
N ARG A 154 -12.93 44.29 47.10
CA ARG A 154 -12.55 45.71 47.13
C ARG A 154 -13.74 46.62 47.42
N LEU A 155 -14.89 46.39 46.77
CA LEU A 155 -16.12 47.16 47.01
C LEU A 155 -16.63 46.98 48.45
N HIS A 156 -16.61 45.76 48.98
CA HIS A 156 -17.00 45.47 50.37
C HIS A 156 -16.05 46.10 51.41
N CYS A 157 -14.75 46.16 51.11
CA CYS A 157 -13.79 46.84 51.98
C CYS A 157 -14.04 48.36 52.00
N CYS A 158 -14.22 48.98 50.83
CA CYS A 158 -14.51 50.42 50.73
C CYS A 158 -15.84 50.82 51.38
N THR A 159 -16.87 49.99 51.29
CA THR A 159 -18.18 50.25 51.92
C THR A 159 -18.16 50.08 53.44
N ARG A 160 -17.38 49.14 53.98
CA ARG A 160 -17.19 49.00 55.45
C ARG A 160 -16.43 50.18 56.08
N VAL A 161 -15.51 50.81 55.35
CA VAL A 161 -14.77 51.99 55.83
C VAL A 161 -15.65 53.25 55.91
N HIS A 162 -16.71 53.35 55.10
CA HIS A 162 -17.65 54.49 55.12
C HIS A 162 -18.84 54.32 56.11
N GLY A 163 -18.99 53.15 56.73
CA GLY A 163 -20.01 52.88 57.75
C GLY A 163 -19.51 53.02 59.19
N ALA A 164 -18.26 53.42 59.39
CA ALA A 164 -17.62 53.59 60.70
C ALA A 164 -17.16 55.05 60.90
N THR A 165 -18.12 55.95 60.97
CA THR A 165 -17.97 57.24 61.67
C THR A 165 -19.00 57.28 62.80
N PRO A 166 -18.59 57.61 64.04
CA PRO A 166 -19.47 57.66 65.21
C PRO A 166 -20.58 58.71 65.08
#